data_AF-A0A816QJJ2-F1
#
_entry.id   AF-A0A816QJJ2-F1
#
_cell.length_a   1.000
_cell.length_b   1.000
_cell.length_c   1.000
_cell.angle_alpha   90.00
_cell.angle_beta   90.00
_cell.angle_gamma   90.00
#
_symmetry.space_group_name_H-M   'P 1'
#
loop_
_entity.id
_entity.type
_entity.pdbx_description
1 polymer ?
#
loop_
_entity_poly.entity_id
_entity_poly.type
_entity_poly.pdbx_seq_one_letter_code
_entity_poly.pdbx_strand_id
1 'polypeptide(L)'
;MVTNYCFVLILASLSAIQVHANFQSCQGKSQYDQCSTNGVCGCLHTANNANNSICAFLWVTCSELIGCASPNNMCYEPDHICVHHPRCFDGPMCYPLSKTKEDICPSIIMTTSTTTTSTSTTTLVPKPIDGICENAAWSSNGTSVAGRSDGLGSALNRLYGPWGLYVDDNEVVYVADSKNHRIVKWEPGATAGQIVAGGKGSGNSSDQLNHPSDVVVDRDGTIYISDTENRRIQQWSRGAKNGKTVIKDVSSPVGITRDQQGLLYVCDWEKGEVRKWRVGATAGQIVASRLGGPRFIFIDQNQSIYVAEQRRDRVVKANDAIVTQPSILAGVSLGDNLNQLWSPYSVIVDASGTLYIADTNNHRIMRWARGAQFGKIIAGGRGMGSRYDQLSYPHDLSFDLNGNLYVVDYGNHRVQKFVIDKSLC
;
A
#
# COMPACT_ATOMS: atom_id res chain seq x y z
N MET A 1 15.10 35.67 -6.28
CA MET A 1 14.00 34.77 -6.69
C MET A 1 14.62 33.48 -7.16
N VAL A 2 14.61 32.44 -6.31
CA VAL A 2 14.38 31.00 -6.58
C VAL A 2 14.43 30.37 -5.18
N THR A 3 13.27 30.10 -4.60
CA THR A 3 13.12 29.39 -3.33
C THR A 3 13.08 27.89 -3.59
N ASN A 4 14.12 27.16 -3.17
CA ASN A 4 14.11 25.69 -3.12
C ASN A 4 14.06 25.24 -1.66
N TYR A 5 12.93 24.64 -1.26
CA TYR A 5 12.78 23.95 0.01
C TYR A 5 13.17 22.48 -0.18
N CYS A 6 14.19 21.98 0.54
CA CYS A 6 14.47 20.55 0.68
C CYS A 6 13.92 20.06 2.02
N PHE A 7 12.91 19.18 1.98
CA PHE A 7 12.42 18.44 3.14
C PHE A 7 13.35 17.26 3.45
N VAL A 8 13.82 17.15 4.69
CA VAL A 8 14.46 15.93 5.22
C VAL A 8 13.52 15.31 6.23
N LEU A 9 13.03 14.10 5.92
CA LEU A 9 12.16 13.31 6.80
C LEU A 9 13.06 12.47 7.73
N ILE A 10 13.04 12.73 9.04
CA ILE A 10 13.67 11.85 10.05
C ILE A 10 12.54 11.14 10.80
N LEU A 11 12.44 9.83 10.62
CA LEU A 11 11.60 8.96 11.43
C LEU A 11 12.30 8.69 12.76
N ALA A 12 11.83 9.31 13.84
CA ALA A 12 12.15 8.91 15.21
C ALA A 12 10.84 8.75 15.99
N SER A 13 10.46 7.49 16.22
CA SER A 13 9.51 7.12 17.26
C SER A 13 10.21 7.25 18.62
N LEU A 14 9.85 8.25 19.42
CA LEU A 14 9.86 8.23 20.88
C LEU A 14 9.27 9.56 21.38
N SER A 15 8.46 9.46 22.42
CA SER A 15 7.65 10.50 23.03
C SER A 15 8.46 11.69 23.60
N ALA A 16 7.94 12.90 23.35
CA ALA A 16 8.18 14.16 24.06
C ALA A 16 9.60 14.75 24.05
N ILE A 17 9.95 15.46 22.97
CA ILE A 17 11.01 16.49 22.98
C ILE A 17 10.52 17.70 22.15
N GLN A 18 10.42 18.88 22.77
CA GLN A 18 10.23 20.16 22.06
C GLN A 18 11.59 20.66 21.57
N VAL A 19 11.77 20.80 20.25
CA VAL A 19 12.97 21.39 19.65
C VAL A 19 12.74 22.88 19.41
N HIS A 20 13.53 23.74 20.06
CA HIS A 20 13.66 25.15 19.70
C HIS A 20 14.86 25.31 18.75
N ALA A 21 14.64 25.82 17.54
CA ALA A 21 15.71 26.12 16.59
C ALA A 21 16.09 27.61 16.68
N ASN A 22 17.31 27.92 17.11
CA ASN A 22 17.94 29.22 16.93
C ASN A 22 19.08 29.08 15.93
N PHE A 23 19.02 29.81 14.81
CA PHE A 23 20.07 29.83 13.79
C PHE A 23 21.09 30.93 14.10
N GLN A 24 22.36 30.58 14.27
CA GLN A 24 23.48 31.53 14.13
C GLN A 24 24.36 31.13 12.95
N SER A 25 24.78 32.13 12.17
CA SER A 25 25.63 31.95 10.99
C SER A 25 27.10 31.77 11.40
N CYS A 26 27.74 30.71 10.90
CA CYS A 26 29.19 30.54 10.98
C CYS A 26 29.81 30.84 9.61
N GLN A 27 30.10 32.11 9.34
CA GLN A 27 30.95 32.51 8.23
C GLN A 27 32.36 32.81 8.78
N GLY A 28 33.39 32.09 8.30
CA GLY A 28 34.79 32.51 8.42
C GLY A 28 35.66 31.93 9.55
N LYS A 29 35.48 30.66 10.00
CA LYS A 29 36.38 30.04 11.00
C LYS A 29 37.18 28.85 10.43
N SER A 30 38.50 28.82 10.66
CA SER A 30 39.43 27.73 10.30
C SER A 30 39.60 26.71 11.42
N GLN A 31 40.12 25.52 11.07
CA GLN A 31 40.37 24.38 11.97
C GLN A 31 41.07 24.82 13.26
N TYR A 32 40.50 24.43 14.41
CA TYR A 32 40.94 24.71 15.78
C TYR A 32 40.63 26.10 16.34
N ASP A 33 39.34 26.42 16.47
CA ASP A 33 38.88 27.34 17.52
C ASP A 33 38.04 26.57 18.55
N GLN A 34 38.43 26.65 19.82
CA GLN A 34 37.68 26.09 20.93
C GLN A 34 36.37 26.86 21.13
N CYS A 35 35.23 26.19 21.09
CA CYS A 35 33.99 26.75 21.62
C CYS A 35 34.08 26.75 23.14
N SER A 36 34.15 27.93 23.74
CA SER A 36 34.06 28.08 25.19
C SER A 36 32.70 27.53 25.66
N THR A 37 32.77 26.55 26.56
CA THR A 37 31.71 25.77 27.23
C THR A 37 31.12 24.56 26.47
N ASN A 38 31.64 23.39 26.83
CA ASN A 38 31.07 22.04 26.67
C ASN A 38 30.70 21.54 25.26
N GLY A 39 31.68 21.48 24.36
CA GLY A 39 31.57 20.64 23.15
C GLY A 39 32.86 20.64 22.32
N VAL A 40 33.26 19.48 21.80
CA VAL A 40 34.33 19.35 20.79
C VAL A 40 33.66 19.23 19.42
N CYS A 41 33.97 20.13 18.50
CA CYS A 41 33.57 20.00 17.10
C CYS A 41 34.60 19.17 16.33
N GLY A 42 34.17 18.08 15.68
CA GLY A 42 34.97 17.33 14.72
C GLY A 42 34.24 17.25 13.38
N CYS A 43 34.89 17.65 12.29
CA CYS A 43 34.38 17.43 10.93
C CYS A 43 34.94 16.10 10.40
N LEU A 44 34.06 15.22 9.90
CA LEU A 44 34.47 14.01 9.20
C LEU A 44 34.56 14.33 7.69
N HIS A 45 35.75 14.29 7.10
CA HIS A 45 35.89 14.33 5.64
C HIS A 45 35.73 12.91 5.09
N THR A 46 34.70 12.69 4.26
CA THR A 46 34.65 11.53 3.37
C THR A 46 35.48 11.86 2.12
N ALA A 47 36.49 11.06 1.83
CA ALA A 47 37.25 11.16 0.59
C ALA A 47 36.33 10.76 -0.58
N ASN A 48 35.73 11.74 -1.25
CA ASN A 48 35.69 11.87 -2.72
C ASN A 48 34.73 13.00 -3.13
N ASN A 49 35.30 13.93 -3.90
CA ASN A 49 34.68 15.03 -4.66
C ASN A 49 34.26 16.28 -3.87
N ALA A 50 34.97 17.37 -4.17
CA ALA A 50 34.72 18.73 -3.73
C ALA A 50 33.38 19.28 -4.25
N ASN A 51 32.72 20.08 -3.41
CA ASN A 51 31.57 20.97 -3.69
C ASN A 51 30.16 20.53 -3.25
N ASN A 52 30.00 19.73 -2.18
CA ASN A 52 28.77 19.77 -1.35
C ASN A 52 28.97 19.08 0.01
N SER A 53 29.24 19.85 1.06
CA SER A 53 29.37 19.34 2.43
C SER A 53 28.02 19.40 3.16
N ILE A 54 27.54 18.25 3.66
CA ILE A 54 26.35 18.15 4.53
C ILE A 54 26.82 18.13 5.98
N CYS A 55 26.42 19.12 6.78
CA CYS A 55 26.67 19.13 8.23
C CYS A 55 25.47 18.53 8.97
N ALA A 56 25.67 17.40 9.65
CA ALA A 56 24.70 16.87 10.61
C ALA A 56 25.19 17.19 12.04
N PHE A 57 24.35 17.87 12.82
CA PHE A 57 24.61 18.14 14.24
C PHE A 57 23.87 17.12 15.09
N LEU A 58 24.59 16.40 15.96
CA LEU A 58 23.99 15.57 17.00
C LEU A 58 24.36 16.17 18.36
N TRP A 59 23.37 16.74 19.06
CA TRP A 59 23.52 17.11 20.47
C TRP A 59 23.11 15.91 21.32
N VAL A 60 24.02 15.42 22.16
CA VAL A 60 23.69 14.49 23.25
C VAL A 60 23.88 15.26 24.56
N THR A 61 22.78 15.66 25.19
CA THR A 61 22.83 16.22 26.54
C THR A 61 23.00 15.07 27.53
N CYS A 62 24.19 14.93 28.12
CA CYS A 62 24.43 14.09 29.28
C CYS A 62 23.76 14.73 30.51
N SER A 63 22.49 14.44 30.75
CA SER A 63 21.87 14.64 32.05
C SER A 63 20.94 13.47 32.33
N GLU A 64 21.52 12.41 32.88
CA GLU A 64 20.93 11.37 33.76
C GLU A 64 21.78 10.09 33.70
N LEU A 65 23.04 10.21 34.15
CA LEU A 65 23.79 9.08 34.69
C LEU A 65 24.36 9.54 36.02
N ILE A 66 23.59 9.25 37.08
CA ILE A 66 24.02 9.32 38.46
C ILE A 66 25.09 8.24 38.66
N GLY A 67 26.26 8.64 39.17
CA GLY A 67 27.20 7.74 39.81
C GLY A 67 28.56 7.61 39.13
N CYS A 68 29.47 8.52 39.47
CA CYS A 68 30.77 8.18 40.07
C CYS A 68 31.55 9.48 40.33
N ALA A 69 31.55 9.91 41.58
CA ALA A 69 32.59 10.77 42.11
C ALA A 69 33.67 9.87 42.72
N SER A 70 34.92 10.00 42.28
CA SER A 70 36.08 9.73 43.11
C SER A 70 37.31 10.48 42.56
N PRO A 71 38.13 11.09 43.44
CA PRO A 71 39.14 12.07 43.08
C PRO A 71 40.53 11.42 42.91
N ASN A 72 41.38 12.10 42.13
CA ASN A 72 42.84 11.94 42.00
C ASN A 72 43.36 11.27 40.70
N ASN A 73 44.23 12.06 40.06
CA ASN A 73 45.32 11.71 39.14
C ASN A 73 45.01 11.52 37.66
N MET A 74 44.94 12.66 36.97
CA MET A 74 45.50 12.78 35.62
C MET A 74 47.02 12.53 35.67
N CYS A 75 47.53 11.64 34.82
CA CYS A 75 48.93 11.68 34.38
C CYS A 75 48.92 12.12 32.91
N TYR A 76 49.34 13.35 32.64
CA TYR A 76 49.74 13.78 31.32
C TYR A 76 51.21 13.39 31.14
N GLU A 77 51.52 12.53 30.18
CA GLU A 77 52.83 12.55 29.52
C GLU A 77 52.63 13.09 28.09
N PRO A 78 53.57 13.88 27.54
CA PRO A 78 53.33 14.66 26.32
C PRO A 78 53.08 13.83 25.06
N ASP A 79 53.38 12.53 25.08
CA ASP A 79 53.47 11.71 23.86
C ASP A 79 52.56 10.46 23.83
N HIS A 80 51.50 10.39 24.66
CA HIS A 80 50.57 9.24 24.71
C HIS A 80 49.08 9.63 24.69
N ILE A 81 48.23 8.81 24.05
CA ILE A 81 46.75 8.90 24.08
C ILE A 81 46.18 7.75 24.92
N CYS A 82 45.31 8.05 25.88
CA CYS A 82 44.60 7.06 26.68
C CYS A 82 43.11 6.99 26.28
N VAL A 83 42.58 5.77 26.07
CA VAL A 83 41.20 5.57 25.59
C VAL A 83 40.45 4.63 26.54
N HIS A 84 39.23 4.99 26.93
CA HIS A 84 38.33 4.13 27.70
C HIS A 84 37.41 3.35 26.75
N HIS A 85 37.51 2.02 26.73
CA HIS A 85 36.60 1.17 25.94
C HIS A 85 35.52 0.55 26.85
N PRO A 86 34.22 0.63 26.51
CA PRO A 86 33.11 0.28 27.40
C PRO A 86 32.91 -1.24 27.66
N ARG A 87 33.91 -2.08 27.39
CA ARG A 87 33.86 -3.54 27.67
C ARG A 87 35.17 -4.14 28.19
N CYS A 88 36.14 -3.34 28.60
CA CYS A 88 37.37 -3.82 29.23
C CYS A 88 37.29 -3.56 30.74
N PHE A 89 37.44 -4.61 31.57
CA PHE A 89 37.24 -4.54 33.02
C PHE A 89 38.47 -4.06 33.82
N ASP A 90 39.58 -3.68 33.17
CA ASP A 90 40.86 -3.36 33.83
C ASP A 90 41.41 -1.95 33.50
N GLY A 91 40.56 -0.91 33.56
CA GLY A 91 41.01 0.50 33.51
C GLY A 91 41.48 1.04 32.15
N PRO A 92 41.84 2.34 32.06
CA PRO A 92 42.26 2.96 30.81
C PRO A 92 43.65 2.49 30.37
N MET A 93 43.80 2.11 29.10
CA MET A 93 45.11 1.81 28.50
C MET A 93 45.63 3.01 27.70
N CYS A 94 46.93 3.28 27.80
CA CYS A 94 47.62 4.40 27.14
C CYS A 94 48.58 3.90 26.06
N TYR A 95 48.62 4.58 24.90
CA TYR A 95 49.44 4.22 23.74
C TYR A 95 50.30 5.41 23.26
N PRO A 96 51.52 5.18 22.76
CA PRO A 96 52.38 6.25 22.21
C PRO A 96 51.84 6.81 20.89
N LEU A 97 52.07 8.10 20.64
CA LEU A 97 51.59 8.86 19.45
C LEU A 97 52.09 8.37 18.08
N SER A 98 53.01 7.40 18.03
CA SER A 98 53.59 6.88 16.80
C SER A 98 52.79 5.76 16.12
N LYS A 99 51.64 5.36 16.68
CA LYS A 99 50.80 4.26 16.16
C LYS A 99 49.59 4.77 15.36
N THR A 100 49.21 4.08 14.28
CA THR A 100 48.02 4.43 13.47
C THR A 100 46.76 3.72 13.98
N LYS A 101 45.59 4.12 13.48
CA LYS A 101 44.27 3.54 13.84
C LYS A 101 44.23 2.02 13.66
N GLU A 102 44.92 1.48 12.65
CA GLU A 102 44.97 0.03 12.41
C GLU A 102 45.72 -0.75 13.52
N ASP A 103 46.67 -0.12 14.22
CA ASP A 103 47.46 -0.78 15.26
C ASP A 103 46.72 -0.92 16.60
N ILE A 104 45.71 -0.09 16.83
CA ILE A 104 44.95 -0.02 18.11
C ILE A 104 43.70 -0.93 18.07
N CYS A 105 43.23 -1.29 16.88
CA CYS A 105 42.17 -2.28 16.65
C CYS A 105 42.51 -3.12 15.41
N PRO A 106 43.25 -4.24 15.55
CA PRO A 106 43.51 -5.12 14.42
C PRO A 106 42.19 -5.65 13.89
N SER A 107 42.02 -5.57 12.57
CA SER A 107 40.78 -5.89 11.88
C SER A 107 40.36 -7.33 12.20
N ILE A 108 39.26 -7.52 12.93
CA ILE A 108 38.55 -8.79 12.87
C ILE A 108 38.06 -8.91 11.43
N ILE A 109 38.72 -9.77 10.66
CA ILE A 109 38.17 -10.30 9.41
C ILE A 109 36.98 -11.17 9.82
N MET A 110 35.82 -10.53 10.01
CA MET A 110 34.56 -11.24 9.84
C MET A 110 34.34 -11.32 8.34
N THR A 111 34.44 -12.53 7.81
CA THR A 111 33.79 -12.87 6.54
C THR A 111 32.31 -12.57 6.70
N THR A 112 31.90 -11.36 6.33
CA THR A 112 30.48 -11.03 6.18
C THR A 112 30.04 -11.66 4.87
N SER A 113 29.35 -12.80 4.96
CA SER A 113 28.31 -13.06 3.96
C SER A 113 27.42 -11.82 4.00
N THR A 114 27.50 -10.97 2.98
CA THR A 114 26.53 -9.91 2.78
C THR A 114 25.22 -10.58 2.42
N THR A 115 24.49 -11.08 3.41
CA THR A 115 23.04 -10.96 3.36
C THR A 115 22.79 -9.48 3.44
N THR A 116 22.66 -8.85 2.27
CA THR A 116 21.89 -7.64 2.11
C THR A 116 20.48 -7.99 2.59
N THR A 117 20.24 -7.88 3.90
CA THR A 117 18.91 -7.59 4.40
C THR A 117 18.65 -6.16 3.93
N SER A 118 18.13 -6.06 2.70
CA SER A 118 17.32 -4.92 2.34
C SER A 118 16.27 -4.83 3.43
N THR A 119 16.40 -3.84 4.32
CA THR A 119 15.23 -3.29 5.00
C THR A 119 14.39 -2.69 3.90
N SER A 120 13.61 -3.56 3.25
CA SER A 120 12.59 -3.15 2.32
C SER A 120 11.58 -2.40 3.16
N THR A 121 11.64 -1.08 3.09
CA THR A 121 10.48 -0.25 3.41
C THR A 121 9.43 -0.56 2.34
N THR A 122 8.79 -1.73 2.48
CA THR A 122 7.81 -2.27 1.53
C THR A 122 6.53 -1.45 1.62
N THR A 123 6.44 -0.40 0.82
CA THR A 123 5.20 0.35 0.59
C THR A 123 4.22 -0.51 -0.20
N LEU A 124 2.93 -0.56 0.17
CA LEU A 124 1.90 -1.33 -0.59
C LEU A 124 1.87 -0.80 -2.03
N VAL A 125 2.24 -1.63 -3.01
CA VAL A 125 2.30 -1.17 -4.41
C VAL A 125 0.99 -1.52 -5.09
N PRO A 126 0.25 -0.54 -5.64
CA PRO A 126 -0.94 -0.81 -6.43
C PRO A 126 -0.60 -1.76 -7.58
N LYS A 127 -1.45 -2.76 -7.80
CA LYS A 127 -1.31 -3.72 -8.89
C LYS A 127 -2.22 -3.36 -10.06
N PRO A 128 -1.77 -3.54 -11.31
CA PRO A 128 -0.46 -4.06 -11.69
C PRO A 128 0.64 -3.01 -11.49
N ILE A 129 1.81 -3.48 -11.03
CA ILE A 129 2.94 -2.62 -10.61
C ILE A 129 3.58 -1.94 -11.81
N ASP A 130 3.75 -2.69 -12.90
CA ASP A 130 4.36 -2.24 -14.14
C ASP A 130 3.30 -1.88 -15.17
N GLY A 131 3.69 -1.06 -16.15
CA GLY A 131 2.88 -0.87 -17.34
C GLY A 131 2.75 -2.19 -18.09
N ILE A 132 1.53 -2.71 -18.23
CA ILE A 132 1.30 -3.88 -19.08
C ILE A 132 1.51 -3.42 -20.53
N CYS A 133 2.36 -4.15 -21.26
CA CYS A 133 2.76 -3.77 -22.61
C CYS A 133 1.53 -3.58 -23.54
N GLU A 134 1.65 -2.73 -24.55
CA GLU A 134 0.48 -2.34 -25.33
C GLU A 134 -0.20 -3.51 -26.08
N ASN A 135 0.59 -4.49 -26.51
CA ASN A 135 0.11 -5.63 -27.28
C ASN A 135 -0.14 -6.88 -26.43
N ALA A 136 -0.06 -6.77 -25.11
CA ALA A 136 -0.41 -7.89 -24.24
C ALA A 136 -1.87 -8.30 -24.47
N ALA A 137 -2.06 -9.61 -24.54
CA ALA A 137 -3.37 -10.24 -24.63
C ALA A 137 -3.61 -11.10 -23.40
N TRP A 138 -4.84 -11.54 -23.20
CA TRP A 138 -5.18 -12.53 -22.18
C TRP A 138 -5.78 -13.77 -22.85
N SER A 139 -5.64 -14.91 -22.19
CA SER A 139 -6.22 -16.16 -22.65
C SER A 139 -7.71 -15.99 -22.98
N SER A 140 -8.18 -16.57 -24.09
CA SER A 140 -9.58 -16.42 -24.51
C SER A 140 -10.57 -17.08 -23.54
N ASN A 141 -10.11 -18.13 -22.86
CA ASN A 141 -10.83 -18.80 -21.79
C ASN A 141 -10.15 -18.47 -20.45
N GLY A 142 -10.94 -18.23 -19.42
CA GLY A 142 -10.50 -18.18 -18.04
C GLY A 142 -10.42 -19.57 -17.41
N THR A 143 -9.91 -19.63 -16.19
CA THR A 143 -9.95 -20.81 -15.31
C THR A 143 -10.55 -20.42 -13.97
N SER A 144 -11.43 -21.23 -13.40
CA SER A 144 -11.99 -20.97 -12.07
C SER A 144 -10.92 -21.15 -11.00
N VAL A 145 -10.61 -20.10 -10.25
CA VAL A 145 -9.63 -20.14 -9.14
C VAL A 145 -10.27 -20.01 -7.77
N ALA A 146 -11.53 -19.58 -7.70
CA ALA A 146 -12.37 -19.63 -6.52
C ALA A 146 -13.83 -19.83 -6.91
N GLY A 147 -14.58 -20.59 -6.10
CA GLY A 147 -15.93 -21.02 -6.45
C GLY A 147 -15.96 -22.03 -7.61
N ARG A 148 -17.13 -22.65 -7.82
CA ARG A 148 -17.38 -23.59 -8.92
C ARG A 148 -18.47 -23.04 -9.82
N SER A 149 -18.36 -23.32 -11.11
CA SER A 149 -19.36 -22.95 -12.11
C SER A 149 -20.64 -23.77 -12.06
N ASP A 150 -20.68 -24.84 -11.26
CA ASP A 150 -21.83 -25.75 -11.13
C ASP A 150 -22.79 -25.39 -9.98
N GLY A 151 -22.67 -24.17 -9.42
CA GLY A 151 -23.71 -23.61 -8.55
C GLY A 151 -23.19 -22.83 -7.34
N LEU A 152 -24.02 -21.89 -6.87
CA LEU A 152 -23.83 -21.15 -5.63
C LEU A 152 -23.93 -22.03 -4.38
N GLY A 153 -23.39 -21.56 -3.27
CA GLY A 153 -23.60 -22.18 -1.96
C GLY A 153 -22.63 -21.70 -0.89
N SER A 154 -22.75 -22.26 0.32
CA SER A 154 -21.95 -21.90 1.49
C SER A 154 -20.80 -22.88 1.79
N ALA A 155 -20.71 -23.99 1.06
CA ALA A 155 -19.57 -24.90 1.14
C ALA A 155 -18.25 -24.15 0.83
N LEU A 156 -17.11 -24.63 1.34
CA LEU A 156 -15.83 -23.93 1.18
C LEU A 156 -15.29 -23.94 -0.25
N ASN A 157 -15.80 -24.81 -1.12
CA ASN A 157 -15.53 -24.81 -2.55
C ASN A 157 -16.57 -24.02 -3.37
N ARG A 158 -17.53 -23.35 -2.72
CA ARG A 158 -18.58 -22.54 -3.36
C ARG A 158 -18.55 -21.11 -2.86
N LEU A 159 -19.04 -20.21 -3.70
CA LEU A 159 -19.31 -18.81 -3.38
C LEU A 159 -20.81 -18.56 -3.56
N TYR A 160 -21.32 -17.50 -2.98
CA TYR A 160 -22.66 -17.00 -3.23
C TYR A 160 -22.65 -15.48 -3.31
N GLY A 161 -22.81 -14.98 -4.54
CA GLY A 161 -22.76 -13.55 -4.86
C GLY A 161 -21.45 -12.88 -4.43
N PRO A 162 -20.28 -13.36 -4.89
CA PRO A 162 -19.01 -12.70 -4.59
C PRO A 162 -18.97 -11.29 -5.19
N TRP A 163 -18.50 -10.28 -4.48
CA TRP A 163 -18.43 -8.90 -5.00
C TRP A 163 -17.00 -8.46 -5.30
N GLY A 164 -16.23 -8.11 -4.26
CA GLY A 164 -14.85 -7.65 -4.39
C GLY A 164 -13.84 -8.79 -4.24
N LEU A 165 -12.65 -8.59 -4.81
CA LEU A 165 -11.52 -9.49 -4.64
C LEU A 165 -10.20 -8.75 -4.41
N TYR A 166 -9.27 -9.42 -3.76
CA TYR A 166 -7.88 -8.99 -3.68
C TYR A 166 -6.95 -10.16 -3.97
N VAL A 167 -5.90 -9.92 -4.77
CA VAL A 167 -4.86 -10.91 -5.07
C VAL A 167 -3.53 -10.44 -4.47
N ASP A 168 -2.98 -11.23 -3.55
CA ASP A 168 -1.69 -10.91 -2.94
C ASP A 168 -0.49 -11.26 -3.84
N ASP A 169 0.73 -10.96 -3.39
CA ASP A 169 1.96 -11.17 -4.17
C ASP A 169 2.28 -12.66 -4.39
N ASN A 170 1.66 -13.56 -3.63
CA ASN A 170 1.80 -15.01 -3.75
C ASN A 170 0.62 -15.65 -4.50
N GLU A 171 -0.15 -14.85 -5.25
CA GLU A 171 -1.34 -15.26 -6.00
C GLU A 171 -2.49 -15.81 -5.12
N VAL A 172 -2.50 -15.53 -3.81
CA VAL A 172 -3.61 -15.90 -2.93
C VAL A 172 -4.79 -14.97 -3.22
N VAL A 173 -5.95 -15.56 -3.49
CA VAL A 173 -7.17 -14.83 -3.83
C VAL A 173 -8.05 -14.70 -2.59
N TYR A 174 -8.32 -13.48 -2.15
CA TYR A 174 -9.29 -13.15 -1.12
C TYR A 174 -10.56 -12.66 -1.79
N VAL A 175 -11.71 -13.22 -1.39
CA VAL A 175 -13.00 -12.88 -2.00
C VAL A 175 -13.98 -12.48 -0.93
N ALA A 176 -14.66 -11.35 -1.15
CA ALA A 176 -15.85 -10.98 -0.41
C ALA A 176 -17.03 -11.85 -0.89
N ASP A 177 -17.28 -12.95 -0.18
CA ASP A 177 -18.38 -13.88 -0.45
C ASP A 177 -19.67 -13.33 0.17
N SER A 178 -20.18 -12.27 -0.46
CA SER A 178 -21.06 -11.28 0.17
C SER A 178 -22.33 -11.89 0.75
N LYS A 179 -23.03 -12.75 0.00
CA LYS A 179 -24.30 -13.35 0.49
C LYS A 179 -24.08 -14.48 1.49
N ASN A 180 -22.86 -14.97 1.64
CA ASN A 180 -22.47 -15.88 2.71
C ASN A 180 -21.88 -15.15 3.92
N HIS A 181 -21.85 -13.80 3.92
CA HIS A 181 -21.43 -12.97 5.05
C HIS A 181 -20.02 -13.30 5.57
N ARG A 182 -19.08 -13.49 4.63
CA ARG A 182 -17.72 -13.94 4.96
C ARG A 182 -16.70 -13.45 3.94
N ILE A 183 -15.44 -13.38 4.37
CA ILE A 183 -14.28 -13.31 3.49
C ILE A 183 -13.63 -14.68 3.46
N VAL A 184 -13.37 -15.19 2.27
CA VAL A 184 -12.73 -16.49 2.06
C VAL A 184 -11.49 -16.30 1.21
N LYS A 185 -10.39 -16.97 1.57
CA LYS A 185 -9.17 -16.99 0.78
C LYS A 185 -8.94 -18.34 0.10
N TRP A 186 -8.32 -18.32 -1.07
CA TRP A 186 -7.87 -19.50 -1.81
C TRP A 186 -6.39 -19.37 -2.12
N GLU A 187 -5.63 -20.37 -1.68
CA GLU A 187 -4.25 -20.56 -2.12
C GLU A 187 -4.24 -21.00 -3.59
N PRO A 188 -3.17 -20.72 -4.37
CA PRO A 188 -3.06 -21.18 -5.75
C PRO A 188 -3.29 -22.69 -5.88
N GLY A 189 -4.22 -23.08 -6.77
CA GLY A 189 -4.57 -24.49 -7.00
C GLY A 189 -5.47 -25.13 -5.94
N ALA A 190 -5.88 -24.41 -4.89
CA ALA A 190 -6.75 -24.96 -3.86
C ALA A 190 -8.15 -25.28 -4.40
N THR A 191 -8.68 -26.46 -4.05
CA THR A 191 -10.05 -26.88 -4.44
C THR A 191 -11.13 -26.37 -3.49
N ALA A 192 -10.75 -25.80 -2.35
CA ALA A 192 -11.63 -25.22 -1.35
C ALA A 192 -10.91 -24.06 -0.64
N GLY A 193 -11.69 -23.06 -0.24
CA GLY A 193 -11.21 -21.86 0.42
C GLY A 193 -11.17 -21.99 1.94
N GLN A 194 -10.61 -20.98 2.58
CA GLN A 194 -10.51 -20.85 4.02
C GLN A 194 -11.16 -19.55 4.46
N ILE A 195 -12.10 -19.62 5.41
CA ILE A 195 -12.74 -18.42 5.96
C ILE A 195 -11.72 -17.67 6.81
N VAL A 196 -11.51 -16.39 6.48
CA VAL A 196 -10.54 -15.52 7.19
C VAL A 196 -11.21 -14.37 7.94
N ALA A 197 -12.48 -14.06 7.65
CA ALA A 197 -13.32 -13.20 8.46
C ALA A 197 -14.81 -13.52 8.25
N GLY A 198 -15.63 -13.26 9.27
CA GLY A 198 -17.06 -13.56 9.25
C GLY A 198 -17.35 -15.08 9.25
N GLY A 199 -18.43 -15.47 8.55
CA GLY A 199 -18.85 -16.88 8.45
C GLY A 199 -19.64 -17.40 9.65
N LYS A 200 -20.12 -16.50 10.51
CA LYS A 200 -20.99 -16.78 11.67
C LYS A 200 -22.42 -16.29 11.45
N GLY A 201 -22.86 -16.29 10.19
CA GLY A 201 -24.13 -15.69 9.77
C GLY A 201 -24.04 -14.18 9.63
N SER A 202 -25.15 -13.57 9.21
CA SER A 202 -25.28 -12.12 9.15
C SER A 202 -25.43 -11.54 10.56
N GLY A 203 -24.75 -10.42 10.81
CA GLY A 203 -24.89 -9.69 12.08
C GLY A 203 -23.79 -8.66 12.27
N ASN A 204 -23.83 -7.95 13.39
CA ASN A 204 -22.94 -6.83 13.69
C ASN A 204 -21.93 -7.12 14.82
N SER A 205 -21.93 -8.35 15.37
CA SER A 205 -20.93 -8.78 16.33
C SER A 205 -19.51 -8.73 15.73
N SER A 206 -18.50 -8.74 16.59
CA SER A 206 -17.10 -8.60 16.17
C SER A 206 -16.61 -9.74 15.27
N ASP A 207 -17.23 -10.92 15.33
CA ASP A 207 -16.94 -12.08 14.49
C ASP A 207 -17.93 -12.27 13.32
N GLN A 208 -18.86 -11.33 13.14
CA GLN A 208 -19.87 -11.35 12.09
C GLN A 208 -19.65 -10.23 11.05
N LEU A 209 -20.14 -10.49 9.85
CA LEU A 209 -20.23 -9.53 8.75
C LEU A 209 -21.66 -9.51 8.24
N ASN A 210 -22.03 -8.46 7.50
CA ASN A 210 -23.31 -8.35 6.83
C ASN A 210 -23.12 -7.79 5.42
N HIS A 211 -23.21 -8.68 4.41
CA HIS A 211 -22.96 -8.36 3.01
C HIS A 211 -21.66 -7.58 2.78
N PRO A 212 -20.49 -8.16 3.13
CA PRO A 212 -19.22 -7.52 2.84
C PRO A 212 -19.08 -7.34 1.33
N SER A 213 -18.78 -6.13 0.88
CA SER A 213 -18.70 -5.81 -0.55
C SER A 213 -17.30 -5.94 -1.11
N ASP A 214 -16.29 -5.60 -0.31
CA ASP A 214 -14.91 -5.52 -0.80
C ASP A 214 -13.89 -5.79 0.33
N VAL A 215 -12.69 -6.18 -0.06
CA VAL A 215 -11.60 -6.54 0.84
C VAL A 215 -10.25 -6.07 0.30
N VAL A 216 -9.42 -5.53 1.17
CA VAL A 216 -7.99 -5.32 0.88
C VAL A 216 -7.13 -5.91 1.98
N VAL A 217 -5.97 -6.43 1.59
CA VAL A 217 -5.06 -7.15 2.48
C VAL A 217 -3.73 -6.41 2.54
N ASP A 218 -3.21 -6.22 3.76
CA ASP A 218 -1.88 -5.69 4.00
C ASP A 218 -0.84 -6.81 4.02
N ARG A 219 0.45 -6.48 3.88
CA ARG A 219 1.55 -7.46 3.80
C ARG A 219 1.71 -8.31 5.05
N ASP A 220 1.30 -7.81 6.21
CA ASP A 220 1.28 -8.58 7.46
C ASP A 220 0.10 -9.58 7.52
N GLY A 221 -0.80 -9.56 6.53
CA GLY A 221 -2.01 -10.35 6.44
C GLY A 221 -3.20 -9.73 7.18
N THR A 222 -3.11 -8.48 7.63
CA THR A 222 -4.25 -7.73 8.13
C THR A 222 -5.21 -7.42 6.99
N ILE A 223 -6.49 -7.75 7.16
CA ILE A 223 -7.53 -7.53 6.16
C ILE A 223 -8.46 -6.40 6.59
N TYR A 224 -8.81 -5.53 5.64
CA TYR A 224 -9.80 -4.47 5.80
C TYR A 224 -10.98 -4.74 4.89
N ILE A 225 -12.19 -4.64 5.45
CA ILE A 225 -13.41 -5.13 4.80
C ILE A 225 -14.45 -4.02 4.83
N SER A 226 -15.03 -3.73 3.67
CA SER A 226 -16.27 -2.96 3.56
C SER A 226 -17.44 -3.82 3.99
N ASP A 227 -17.83 -3.71 5.25
CA ASP A 227 -18.95 -4.44 5.85
C ASP A 227 -20.25 -3.64 5.62
N THR A 228 -20.72 -3.68 4.36
CA THR A 228 -21.62 -2.68 3.77
C THR A 228 -22.93 -2.48 4.51
N GLU A 229 -23.65 -3.56 4.82
CA GLU A 229 -24.96 -3.43 5.46
C GLU A 229 -24.85 -3.13 6.95
N ASN A 230 -23.67 -3.37 7.55
CA ASN A 230 -23.35 -2.89 8.89
C ASN A 230 -22.77 -1.46 8.88
N ARG A 231 -22.64 -0.83 7.71
CA ARG A 231 -22.22 0.57 7.56
C ARG A 231 -20.89 0.87 8.24
N ARG A 232 -19.93 -0.05 8.11
CA ARG A 232 -18.63 0.05 8.77
C ARG A 232 -17.49 -0.51 7.92
N ILE A 233 -16.27 -0.10 8.24
CA ILE A 233 -15.07 -0.82 7.83
C ILE A 233 -14.54 -1.60 9.03
N GLN A 234 -14.34 -2.89 8.83
CA GLN A 234 -13.76 -3.77 9.82
C GLN A 234 -12.31 -4.11 9.46
N GLN A 235 -11.48 -4.29 10.48
CA GLN A 235 -10.13 -4.80 10.40
C GLN A 235 -10.05 -6.17 11.09
N TRP A 236 -9.49 -7.18 10.43
CA TRP A 236 -9.09 -8.45 11.04
C TRP A 236 -7.59 -8.63 10.90
N SER A 237 -6.90 -8.85 12.01
CA SER A 237 -5.51 -9.32 11.97
C SER A 237 -5.44 -10.77 11.48
N ARG A 238 -4.31 -11.16 10.91
CA ARG A 238 -4.09 -12.53 10.42
C ARG A 238 -4.39 -13.56 11.50
N GLY A 239 -5.32 -14.48 11.20
CA GLY A 239 -5.72 -15.57 12.11
C GLY A 239 -6.65 -15.15 13.27
N ALA A 240 -7.01 -13.87 13.36
CA ALA A 240 -7.94 -13.39 14.39
C ALA A 240 -9.34 -14.01 14.23
N LYS A 241 -10.01 -14.29 15.35
CA LYS A 241 -11.40 -14.76 15.36
C LYS A 241 -12.41 -13.62 15.32
N ASN A 242 -12.01 -12.45 15.82
CA ASN A 242 -12.84 -11.26 15.92
C ASN A 242 -12.16 -10.11 15.18
N GLY A 243 -12.98 -9.28 14.55
CA GLY A 243 -12.60 -8.06 13.89
C GLY A 243 -12.84 -6.85 14.78
N LYS A 244 -12.17 -5.77 14.42
CA LYS A 244 -12.27 -4.47 15.06
C LYS A 244 -12.90 -3.49 14.08
N THR A 245 -13.97 -2.82 14.49
CA THR A 245 -14.49 -1.70 13.71
C THR A 245 -13.47 -0.57 13.72
N VAL A 246 -12.99 -0.16 12.55
CA VAL A 246 -12.01 0.92 12.39
C VAL A 246 -12.62 2.19 11.79
N ILE A 247 -13.76 2.06 11.10
CA ILE A 247 -14.53 3.19 10.55
C ILE A 247 -16.02 2.89 10.74
N LYS A 248 -16.80 3.85 11.27
CA LYS A 248 -18.23 3.70 11.60
C LYS A 248 -19.16 4.74 10.96
N ASP A 249 -18.61 5.82 10.40
CA ASP A 249 -19.38 6.96 9.88
C ASP A 249 -19.50 6.95 8.34
N VAL A 250 -19.72 5.77 7.77
CA VAL A 250 -19.93 5.52 6.34
C VAL A 250 -21.38 5.08 6.11
N SER A 251 -22.05 5.56 5.05
CA SER A 251 -23.48 5.27 4.82
C SER A 251 -23.69 3.98 4.03
N SER A 252 -22.93 3.79 2.95
CA SER A 252 -22.88 2.53 2.20
C SER A 252 -21.46 2.31 1.67
N PRO A 253 -20.54 1.79 2.50
CA PRO A 253 -19.17 1.54 2.07
C PRO A 253 -19.15 0.40 1.05
N VAL A 254 -18.59 0.64 -0.12
CA VAL A 254 -18.48 -0.36 -1.20
C VAL A 254 -17.03 -0.67 -1.51
N GLY A 255 -16.42 -0.07 -2.54
CA GLY A 255 -15.00 -0.21 -2.79
C GLY A 255 -14.12 0.35 -1.67
N ILE A 256 -13.05 -0.38 -1.36
CA ILE A 256 -12.03 0.03 -0.40
C ILE A 256 -10.64 -0.19 -0.99
N THR A 257 -9.73 0.73 -0.74
CA THR A 257 -8.32 0.55 -1.10
C THR A 257 -7.38 1.16 -0.08
N ARG A 258 -6.09 0.85 -0.20
CA ARG A 258 -5.03 1.44 0.62
C ARG A 258 -3.92 1.99 -0.23
N ASP A 259 -3.38 3.12 0.19
CA ASP A 259 -2.17 3.68 -0.41
C ASP A 259 -0.89 3.13 0.22
N GLN A 260 0.24 3.56 -0.34
CA GLN A 260 1.59 3.21 0.11
C GLN A 260 1.90 3.67 1.54
N GLN A 261 1.20 4.68 2.04
CA GLN A 261 1.33 5.23 3.39
C GLN A 261 0.39 4.52 4.38
N GLY A 262 -0.42 3.56 3.90
CA GLY A 262 -1.34 2.78 4.70
C GLY A 262 -2.65 3.51 5.04
N LEU A 263 -2.96 4.62 4.37
CA LEU A 263 -4.27 5.28 4.47
C LEU A 263 -5.33 4.44 3.78
N LEU A 264 -6.51 4.37 4.37
CA LEU A 264 -7.68 3.69 3.81
C LEU A 264 -8.51 4.69 3.01
N TYR A 265 -8.90 4.31 1.81
CA TYR A 265 -9.82 5.05 0.97
C TYR A 265 -11.08 4.22 0.79
N VAL A 266 -12.25 4.82 1.01
CA VAL A 266 -13.55 4.12 0.93
C VAL A 266 -14.49 4.93 0.07
N CYS A 267 -15.13 4.25 -0.87
CA CYS A 267 -16.29 4.75 -1.59
C CYS A 267 -17.53 4.66 -0.72
N ASP A 268 -18.17 5.79 -0.42
CA ASP A 268 -19.49 5.84 0.18
C ASP A 268 -20.53 6.05 -0.94
N TRP A 269 -21.16 4.95 -1.37
CA TRP A 269 -22.02 4.93 -2.55
C TRP A 269 -23.25 5.82 -2.40
N GLU A 270 -23.86 5.83 -1.21
CA GLU A 270 -25.05 6.64 -0.92
C GLU A 270 -24.73 8.13 -0.88
N LYS A 271 -23.58 8.51 -0.29
CA LYS A 271 -23.17 9.93 -0.21
C LYS A 271 -22.59 10.46 -1.52
N GLY A 272 -22.16 9.59 -2.43
CA GLY A 272 -21.50 10.03 -3.67
C GLY A 272 -20.11 10.62 -3.38
N GLU A 273 -19.38 10.02 -2.44
CA GLU A 273 -18.09 10.52 -1.96
C GLU A 273 -17.05 9.41 -1.88
N VAL A 274 -15.77 9.81 -2.02
CA VAL A 274 -14.63 9.02 -1.56
C VAL A 274 -14.02 9.77 -0.39
N ARG A 275 -13.76 9.04 0.69
CA ARG A 275 -13.13 9.57 1.88
C ARG A 275 -11.85 8.78 2.15
N LYS A 276 -10.87 9.46 2.75
CA LYS A 276 -9.63 8.86 3.22
C LYS A 276 -9.55 8.90 4.74
N TRP A 277 -8.99 7.85 5.33
CA TRP A 277 -8.79 7.71 6.76
C TRP A 277 -7.36 7.29 7.06
N ARG A 278 -6.79 7.89 8.09
CA ARG A 278 -5.69 7.27 8.82
C ARG A 278 -6.27 6.17 9.70
N VAL A 279 -5.64 4.99 9.74
CA VAL A 279 -6.09 3.91 10.62
C VAL A 279 -6.14 4.40 12.07
N GLY A 280 -7.29 4.21 12.73
CA GLY A 280 -7.56 4.69 14.09
C GLY A 280 -8.00 6.16 14.21
N ALA A 281 -8.14 6.89 13.09
CA ALA A 281 -8.76 8.21 13.11
C ALA A 281 -10.26 8.12 13.39
N THR A 282 -10.79 9.12 14.10
CA THR A 282 -12.22 9.21 14.44
C THR A 282 -13.08 9.79 13.31
N ALA A 283 -12.48 10.42 12.31
CA ALA A 283 -13.17 11.00 11.16
C ALA A 283 -12.35 10.84 9.87
N GLY A 284 -13.06 10.74 8.74
CA GLY A 284 -12.48 10.65 7.40
C GLY A 284 -12.50 11.98 6.69
N GLN A 285 -11.45 12.26 5.92
CA GLN A 285 -11.38 13.43 5.05
C GLN A 285 -12.01 13.11 3.69
N ILE A 286 -12.94 13.92 3.22
CA ILE A 286 -13.47 13.83 1.85
C ILE A 286 -12.34 14.19 0.88
N VAL A 287 -12.07 13.30 -0.07
CA VAL A 287 -11.07 13.50 -1.14
C VAL A 287 -11.71 13.61 -2.51
N ALA A 288 -12.95 13.13 -2.65
CA ALA A 288 -13.78 13.38 -3.81
C ALA A 288 -15.26 13.38 -3.38
N SER A 289 -16.07 14.26 -3.95
CA SER A 289 -17.51 14.33 -3.70
C SER A 289 -18.28 14.66 -4.97
N ARG A 290 -19.62 14.56 -4.91
CA ARG A 290 -20.55 14.74 -6.06
C ARG A 290 -20.39 13.68 -7.14
N LEU A 291 -19.94 12.49 -6.75
CA LEU A 291 -19.79 11.33 -7.62
C LEU A 291 -21.14 10.62 -7.81
N GLY A 292 -21.37 10.10 -9.00
CA GLY A 292 -22.57 9.36 -9.38
C GLY A 292 -22.47 7.89 -9.02
N GLY A 293 -22.73 7.54 -7.76
CA GLY A 293 -22.67 6.16 -7.26
C GLY A 293 -21.26 5.57 -7.39
N PRO A 294 -20.27 6.09 -6.65
CA PRO A 294 -18.90 5.59 -6.69
C PRO A 294 -18.89 4.14 -6.20
N ARG A 295 -18.57 3.19 -7.09
CA ARG A 295 -18.55 1.75 -6.76
C ARG A 295 -17.19 1.27 -6.30
N PHE A 296 -16.13 1.73 -6.96
CA PHE A 296 -14.76 1.32 -6.69
C PHE A 296 -13.80 2.49 -6.79
N ILE A 297 -12.70 2.38 -6.05
CA ILE A 297 -11.65 3.38 -5.98
C ILE A 297 -10.29 2.71 -6.20
N PHE A 298 -9.50 3.26 -7.11
CA PHE A 298 -8.09 2.92 -7.27
C PHE A 298 -7.22 4.15 -7.01
N ILE A 299 -6.12 3.95 -6.30
CA ILE A 299 -5.13 4.98 -6.02
C ILE A 299 -3.82 4.55 -6.67
N ASP A 300 -3.31 5.35 -7.61
CA ASP A 300 -2.01 5.06 -8.22
C ASP A 300 -0.83 5.49 -7.34
N GLN A 301 0.39 5.14 -7.75
CA GLN A 301 1.62 5.48 -7.04
C GLN A 301 1.86 7.00 -6.91
N ASN A 302 1.20 7.81 -7.74
CA ASN A 302 1.25 9.27 -7.71
C ASN A 302 0.11 9.88 -6.88
N GLN A 303 -0.61 9.07 -6.08
CA GLN A 303 -1.76 9.46 -5.28
C GLN A 303 -2.92 10.03 -6.11
N SER A 304 -3.03 9.64 -7.38
CA SER A 304 -4.19 9.96 -8.20
C SER A 304 -5.33 9.01 -7.91
N ILE A 305 -6.54 9.57 -7.87
CA ILE A 305 -7.77 8.91 -7.45
C ILE A 305 -8.58 8.58 -8.70
N TYR A 306 -8.87 7.30 -8.94
CA TYR A 306 -9.65 6.83 -10.07
C TYR A 306 -10.93 6.16 -9.58
N VAL A 307 -12.08 6.63 -10.04
CA VAL A 307 -13.37 6.19 -9.54
C VAL A 307 -14.24 5.67 -10.67
N ALA A 308 -14.82 4.48 -10.49
CA ALA A 308 -15.91 3.99 -11.33
C ALA A 308 -17.25 4.57 -10.84
N GLU A 309 -17.87 5.44 -11.65
CA GLU A 309 -19.16 6.06 -11.38
C GLU A 309 -20.29 5.23 -12.01
N GLN A 310 -20.88 4.35 -11.22
CA GLN A 310 -21.89 3.39 -11.68
C GLN A 310 -23.14 4.05 -12.25
N ARG A 311 -23.59 5.17 -11.67
CA ARG A 311 -24.81 5.87 -12.11
C ARG A 311 -24.58 6.86 -13.25
N ARG A 312 -23.30 7.07 -13.64
CA ARG A 312 -22.91 7.96 -14.74
C ARG A 312 -22.19 7.22 -15.86
N ASP A 313 -22.13 5.89 -15.77
CA ASP A 313 -21.60 4.99 -16.79
C ASP A 313 -20.20 5.37 -17.28
N ARG A 314 -19.32 5.78 -16.36
CA ARG A 314 -17.99 6.29 -16.70
C ARG A 314 -16.96 6.05 -15.60
N VAL A 315 -15.69 6.21 -15.98
CA VAL A 315 -14.57 6.27 -15.05
C VAL A 315 -13.95 7.66 -15.08
N VAL A 316 -13.65 8.20 -13.91
CA VAL A 316 -13.10 9.55 -13.74
C VAL A 316 -11.82 9.56 -12.92
N LYS A 317 -10.95 10.54 -13.18
CA LYS A 317 -9.91 10.97 -12.24
C LYS A 317 -10.47 12.03 -11.30
N ALA A 318 -10.37 11.82 -10.00
CA ALA A 318 -11.09 12.58 -8.95
C ALA A 318 -10.13 13.08 -7.85
N ASN A 319 -9.13 13.88 -8.20
CA ASN A 319 -8.12 14.38 -7.24
C ASN A 319 -8.58 15.59 -6.41
N ASP A 320 -9.81 16.10 -6.62
CA ASP A 320 -10.34 17.29 -5.96
C ASP A 320 -11.41 16.94 -4.92
N ALA A 321 -11.32 17.53 -3.73
CA ALA A 321 -12.29 17.32 -2.64
C ALA A 321 -13.75 17.58 -3.07
N ILE A 322 -13.94 18.51 -4.01
CA ILE A 322 -15.22 18.76 -4.68
C ILE A 322 -15.01 18.59 -6.18
N VAL A 323 -15.52 17.50 -6.75
CA VAL A 323 -15.40 17.21 -8.17
C VAL A 323 -16.51 17.96 -8.91
N THR A 324 -16.19 19.15 -9.43
CA THR A 324 -17.13 19.98 -10.21
C THR A 324 -17.04 19.67 -11.71
N GLN A 325 -15.85 19.35 -12.21
CA GLN A 325 -15.59 18.94 -13.59
C GLN A 325 -14.57 17.78 -13.62
N PRO A 326 -15.02 16.52 -13.48
CA PRO A 326 -14.10 15.39 -13.52
C PRO A 326 -13.47 15.22 -14.89
N SER A 327 -12.19 14.84 -14.92
CA SER A 327 -11.57 14.31 -16.13
C SER A 327 -12.15 12.93 -16.40
N ILE A 328 -13.00 12.81 -17.43
CA ILE A 328 -13.56 11.54 -17.88
C ILE A 328 -12.46 10.77 -18.61
N LEU A 329 -12.19 9.55 -18.16
CA LEU A 329 -11.12 8.70 -18.70
C LEU A 329 -11.65 7.58 -19.61
N ALA A 330 -12.87 7.13 -19.36
CA ALA A 330 -13.55 6.07 -20.11
C ALA A 330 -15.07 6.16 -19.93
N GLY A 331 -15.82 5.71 -20.95
CA GLY A 331 -17.29 5.73 -20.97
C GLY A 331 -17.85 7.14 -21.23
N VAL A 332 -18.10 7.47 -22.49
CA VAL A 332 -18.67 8.78 -22.85
C VAL A 332 -20.19 8.83 -22.65
N SER A 333 -20.85 7.67 -22.68
CA SER A 333 -22.28 7.50 -22.44
C SER A 333 -22.59 6.05 -22.09
N LEU A 334 -23.83 5.82 -21.65
CA LEU A 334 -24.40 4.48 -21.55
C LEU A 334 -24.44 3.79 -22.92
N GLY A 335 -24.08 2.50 -22.96
CA GLY A 335 -24.19 1.62 -24.13
C GLY A 335 -23.11 0.55 -24.17
N ASP A 336 -23.04 -0.21 -25.27
CA ASP A 336 -22.15 -1.35 -25.47
C ASP A 336 -21.09 -1.14 -26.55
N ASN A 337 -21.06 0.01 -27.22
CA ASN A 337 -19.97 0.38 -28.12
C ASN A 337 -18.63 0.45 -27.36
N LEU A 338 -17.51 0.40 -28.09
CA LEU A 338 -16.18 0.37 -27.48
C LEU A 338 -15.78 1.67 -26.77
N ASN A 339 -16.49 2.78 -27.01
CA ASN A 339 -16.35 4.04 -26.27
C ASN A 339 -17.41 4.24 -25.17
N GLN A 340 -18.31 3.28 -24.99
CA GLN A 340 -19.41 3.33 -24.03
C GLN A 340 -19.18 2.31 -22.91
N LEU A 341 -19.79 2.56 -21.76
CA LEU A 341 -19.84 1.63 -20.64
C LEU A 341 -21.30 1.51 -20.18
N TRP A 342 -21.61 0.46 -19.43
CA TRP A 342 -22.90 0.32 -18.77
C TRP A 342 -22.71 -0.19 -17.35
N SER A 343 -22.90 0.72 -16.40
CA SER A 343 -22.75 0.51 -14.96
C SER A 343 -21.40 -0.13 -14.62
N PRO A 344 -20.26 0.55 -14.90
CA PRO A 344 -18.95 0.02 -14.55
C PRO A 344 -18.81 -0.06 -13.03
N TYR A 345 -18.38 -1.20 -12.50
CA TYR A 345 -18.28 -1.39 -11.05
C TYR A 345 -16.86 -1.21 -10.54
N SER A 346 -15.84 -1.65 -11.30
CA SER A 346 -14.45 -1.61 -10.86
C SER A 346 -13.53 -0.98 -11.91
N VAL A 347 -12.47 -0.35 -11.43
CA VAL A 347 -11.37 0.20 -12.24
C VAL A 347 -10.04 -0.08 -11.56
N ILE A 348 -9.06 -0.54 -12.33
CA ILE A 348 -7.65 -0.58 -11.96
C ILE A 348 -6.84 0.18 -13.01
N VAL A 349 -5.75 0.83 -12.61
CA VAL A 349 -4.88 1.58 -13.51
C VAL A 349 -3.44 1.10 -13.38
N ASP A 350 -2.80 0.77 -14.50
CA ASP A 350 -1.38 0.39 -14.49
C ASP A 350 -0.44 1.61 -14.50
N ALA A 351 0.88 1.38 -14.35
CA ALA A 351 1.86 2.47 -14.31
C ALA A 351 1.95 3.30 -15.61
N SER A 352 1.44 2.79 -16.75
CA SER A 352 1.33 3.56 -18.00
C SER A 352 0.13 4.52 -18.02
N GLY A 353 -0.79 4.38 -17.06
CA GLY A 353 -2.07 5.07 -17.02
C GLY A 353 -3.14 4.39 -17.87
N THR A 354 -2.96 3.12 -18.23
CA THR A 354 -3.99 2.33 -18.92
C THR A 354 -5.01 1.83 -17.89
N LEU A 355 -6.29 1.98 -18.20
CA LEU A 355 -7.39 1.58 -17.34
C LEU A 355 -7.85 0.17 -17.68
N TYR A 356 -8.25 -0.57 -16.66
CA TYR A 356 -8.89 -1.89 -16.74
C TYR A 356 -10.19 -1.82 -15.97
N ILE A 357 -11.31 -2.03 -16.66
CA ILE A 357 -12.63 -1.66 -16.17
C ILE A 357 -13.56 -2.87 -16.25
N ALA A 358 -14.23 -3.19 -15.15
CA ALA A 358 -15.34 -4.12 -15.15
C ALA A 358 -16.58 -3.40 -15.69
N ASP A 359 -16.91 -3.63 -16.95
CA ASP A 359 -18.08 -3.08 -17.63
C ASP A 359 -19.28 -4.02 -17.40
N THR A 360 -19.80 -3.93 -16.18
CA THR A 360 -20.59 -4.97 -15.51
C THR A 360 -21.82 -5.40 -16.31
N ASN A 361 -22.65 -4.47 -16.78
CA ASN A 361 -23.88 -4.81 -17.48
C ASN A 361 -23.64 -5.20 -18.94
N ASN A 362 -22.46 -4.92 -19.49
CA ASN A 362 -22.03 -5.41 -20.79
C ASN A 362 -21.26 -6.74 -20.70
N HIS A 363 -21.11 -7.30 -19.49
CA HIS A 363 -20.52 -8.63 -19.25
C HIS A 363 -19.11 -8.79 -19.82
N ARG A 364 -18.28 -7.77 -19.66
CA ARG A 364 -16.93 -7.71 -20.23
C ARG A 364 -15.96 -6.95 -19.33
N ILE A 365 -14.68 -7.25 -19.49
CA ILE A 365 -13.59 -6.43 -18.96
C ILE A 365 -12.99 -5.64 -20.12
N MET A 366 -12.93 -4.32 -19.94
CA MET A 366 -12.40 -3.38 -20.92
C MET A 366 -11.00 -2.94 -20.51
N ARG A 367 -10.07 -2.90 -21.48
CA ARG A 367 -8.79 -2.22 -21.38
C ARG A 367 -8.86 -0.92 -22.16
N TRP A 368 -8.43 0.18 -21.56
CA TRP A 368 -8.51 1.51 -22.15
C TRP A 368 -7.17 2.23 -22.01
N ALA A 369 -6.42 2.32 -23.11
CA ALA A 369 -5.12 2.98 -23.10
C ALA A 369 -5.25 4.48 -22.79
N ARG A 370 -4.23 5.06 -22.15
CA ARG A 370 -4.24 6.46 -21.75
C ARG A 370 -4.51 7.38 -22.95
N GLY A 371 -5.59 8.17 -22.87
CA GLY A 371 -5.98 9.12 -23.92
C GLY A 371 -6.67 8.49 -25.13
N ALA A 372 -6.89 7.17 -25.15
CA ALA A 372 -7.65 6.52 -26.21
C ALA A 372 -9.13 6.97 -26.19
N GLN A 373 -9.78 6.97 -27.36
CA GLN A 373 -11.22 7.25 -27.47
C GLN A 373 -12.07 5.98 -27.33
N PHE A 374 -11.46 4.81 -27.52
CA PHE A 374 -12.11 3.51 -27.51
C PHE A 374 -11.30 2.53 -26.66
N GLY A 375 -11.99 1.67 -25.93
CA GLY A 375 -11.39 0.53 -25.25
C GLY A 375 -11.28 -0.71 -26.14
N LYS A 376 -10.65 -1.75 -25.60
CA LYS A 376 -10.56 -3.10 -26.15
C LYS A 376 -11.10 -4.09 -25.13
N ILE A 377 -11.85 -5.09 -25.59
CA ILE A 377 -12.32 -6.18 -24.73
C ILE A 377 -11.14 -7.12 -24.46
N ILE A 378 -10.87 -7.41 -23.19
CA ILE A 378 -9.78 -8.32 -22.79
C ILE A 378 -10.26 -9.60 -22.10
N ALA A 379 -11.50 -9.62 -21.61
CA ALA A 379 -12.17 -10.81 -21.10
C ALA A 379 -13.69 -10.67 -21.23
N GLY A 380 -14.39 -11.78 -21.45
CA GLY A 380 -15.84 -11.78 -21.71
C GLY A 380 -16.22 -11.15 -23.05
N GLY A 381 -17.33 -10.41 -23.09
CA GLY A 381 -17.79 -9.72 -24.31
C GLY A 381 -18.44 -10.63 -25.36
N ARG A 382 -18.75 -11.88 -25.00
CA ARG A 382 -19.50 -12.85 -25.83
C ARG A 382 -20.94 -13.02 -25.33
N GLY A 383 -21.52 -11.95 -24.81
CA GLY A 383 -22.79 -11.96 -24.09
C GLY A 383 -22.69 -12.58 -22.69
N MET A 384 -23.79 -12.47 -21.95
CA MET A 384 -23.95 -13.11 -20.64
C MET A 384 -23.88 -14.64 -20.77
N GLY A 385 -23.09 -15.30 -19.92
CA GLY A 385 -23.09 -16.76 -19.86
C GLY A 385 -22.10 -17.34 -18.86
N SER A 386 -22.07 -18.66 -18.75
CA SER A 386 -21.29 -19.41 -17.75
C SER A 386 -20.07 -20.13 -18.32
N ARG A 387 -19.86 -20.09 -19.64
CA ARG A 387 -18.66 -20.62 -20.27
C ARG A 387 -17.41 -19.85 -19.80
N TYR A 388 -16.23 -20.44 -19.95
CA TYR A 388 -14.98 -19.80 -19.51
C TYR A 388 -14.53 -18.63 -20.39
N ASP A 389 -15.10 -18.48 -21.58
CA ASP A 389 -14.96 -17.30 -22.46
C ASP A 389 -16.10 -16.28 -22.30
N GLN A 390 -17.00 -16.50 -21.34
CA GLN A 390 -18.11 -15.62 -21.00
C GLN A 390 -18.01 -15.15 -19.54
N LEU A 391 -18.66 -14.03 -19.26
CA LEU A 391 -18.85 -13.48 -17.92
C LEU A 391 -20.34 -13.22 -17.70
N SER A 392 -20.75 -13.15 -16.43
CA SER A 392 -22.09 -12.76 -16.00
C SER A 392 -21.94 -11.72 -14.89
N TYR A 393 -22.21 -10.47 -15.24
CA TYR A 393 -22.07 -9.31 -14.36
C TYR A 393 -20.71 -9.26 -13.64
N PRO A 394 -19.57 -9.09 -14.33
CA PRO A 394 -18.29 -9.00 -13.64
C PRO A 394 -18.29 -7.79 -12.70
N HIS A 395 -18.15 -8.02 -11.40
CA HIS A 395 -18.25 -6.94 -10.40
C HIS A 395 -16.90 -6.29 -10.11
N ASP A 396 -15.83 -7.09 -10.12
CA ASP A 396 -14.52 -6.62 -9.73
C ASP A 396 -13.42 -7.35 -10.51
N LEU A 397 -12.24 -6.74 -10.56
CA LEU A 397 -11.04 -7.31 -11.15
C LEU A 397 -9.82 -7.03 -10.29
N SER A 398 -8.79 -7.86 -10.42
CA SER A 398 -7.47 -7.64 -9.83
C SER A 398 -6.39 -8.26 -10.70
N PHE A 399 -5.12 -7.91 -10.43
CA PHE A 399 -3.97 -8.46 -11.12
C PHE A 399 -3.00 -9.09 -10.13
N ASP A 400 -2.36 -10.18 -10.54
CA ASP A 400 -1.13 -10.64 -9.88
C ASP A 400 0.10 -9.86 -10.39
N LEU A 401 1.27 -10.14 -9.82
CA LEU A 401 2.53 -9.51 -10.22
C LEU A 401 2.96 -9.83 -11.65
N ASN A 402 2.47 -10.94 -12.21
CA ASN A 402 2.78 -11.35 -13.58
C ASN A 402 1.92 -10.59 -14.60
N GLY A 403 0.82 -9.99 -14.17
CA GLY A 403 -0.17 -9.31 -15.02
C GLY A 403 -1.34 -10.22 -15.43
N ASN A 404 -1.48 -11.40 -14.81
CA ASN A 404 -2.68 -12.22 -15.02
C ASN A 404 -3.89 -11.51 -14.42
N LEU A 405 -5.00 -11.56 -15.14
CA LEU A 405 -6.24 -10.89 -14.76
C LEU A 405 -7.11 -11.85 -13.96
N TYR A 406 -7.61 -11.41 -12.81
CA TYR A 406 -8.57 -12.11 -11.98
C TYR A 406 -9.88 -11.33 -12.00
N VAL A 407 -11.01 -12.00 -12.21
CA VAL A 407 -12.33 -11.36 -12.35
C VAL A 407 -13.33 -12.04 -11.45
N VAL A 408 -14.01 -11.26 -10.61
CA VAL A 408 -15.23 -11.73 -9.92
C VAL A 408 -16.35 -11.80 -10.93
N ASP A 409 -16.71 -13.02 -11.29
CA ASP A 409 -17.81 -13.35 -12.19
C ASP A 409 -19.08 -13.56 -11.35
N TYR A 410 -19.62 -12.45 -10.82
CA TYR A 410 -20.64 -12.42 -9.76
C TYR A 410 -21.85 -13.32 -10.07
N GLY A 411 -22.38 -13.23 -11.29
CA GLY A 411 -23.56 -13.98 -11.72
C GLY A 411 -23.30 -15.48 -11.87
N ASN A 412 -22.05 -15.89 -12.05
CA ASN A 412 -21.64 -17.29 -12.07
C ASN A 412 -21.04 -17.78 -10.75
N HIS A 413 -20.99 -16.91 -9.72
CA HIS A 413 -20.53 -17.24 -8.38
C HIS A 413 -19.13 -17.86 -8.32
N ARG A 414 -18.21 -17.28 -9.10
CA ARG A 414 -16.82 -17.71 -9.17
C ARG A 414 -15.87 -16.54 -9.36
N VAL A 415 -14.58 -16.81 -9.21
CA VAL A 415 -13.50 -15.95 -9.69
C VAL A 415 -12.79 -16.66 -10.83
N GLN A 416 -12.66 -16.00 -11.98
CA GLN A 416 -11.93 -16.50 -13.14
C GLN A 416 -10.56 -15.83 -13.24
N LYS A 417 -9.51 -16.61 -13.49
CA LYS A 417 -8.16 -16.15 -13.87
C LYS A 417 -7.99 -16.25 -15.38
N PHE A 418 -7.51 -15.19 -16.02
CA PHE A 418 -7.10 -15.15 -17.42
C PHE A 418 -5.60 -14.92 -17.47
N VAL A 419 -4.88 -15.81 -18.17
CA VAL A 419 -3.43 -15.78 -18.24
C VAL A 419 -2.98 -14.75 -19.26
N ILE A 420 -2.04 -13.90 -18.89
CA ILE A 420 -1.49 -12.89 -19.81
C ILE A 420 -0.55 -13.56 -20.81
N ASP A 421 -0.69 -13.20 -22.09
CA ASP A 421 0.24 -13.52 -23.16
C ASP A 421 1.01 -12.25 -23.54
N LYS A 422 2.33 -12.33 -23.38
CA LYS A 422 3.29 -11.25 -23.67
C LYS A 422 4.14 -11.53 -24.91
N SER A 423 3.79 -12.51 -25.74
CA SER A 423 4.55 -12.88 -26.94
C SER A 423 4.63 -11.79 -28.01
N LEU A 424 3.75 -10.79 -27.94
CA LEU A 424 3.71 -9.62 -28.81
C LEU A 424 4.24 -8.34 -28.13
N CYS A 425 4.79 -8.49 -26.92
CA CYS A 425 5.74 -7.57 -26.32
C CYS A 425 7.16 -8.00 -26.77
#